data_AF-A0A520K7T8-F1
#
_entry.id   AF-A0A520K7T8-F1
#
_cell.length_a   1.000
_cell.length_b   1.000
_cell.length_c   1.000
_cell.angle_alpha   90.00
_cell.angle_beta   90.00
_cell.angle_gamma   90.00
#
_symmetry.space_group_name_H-M   'P 1'
#
loop_
_entity.id
_entity.type
_entity.pdbx_description
1 polymer ?
#
loop_
_entity_poly.entity_id
_entity_poly.type
_entity_poly.pdbx_seq_one_letter_code
_entity_poly.pdbx_strand_id
1 'polypeptide(L)'
;MMSEIIELQFQGRVLHWLKEIIAEEKLPFEVDQELPIKTDGELLRADLVIWEDKNRTKTACVIELKRPEYNGYSLELTDTAMRKANFLGSPFFATWNINEFVLWETFEEGTPLLDRRRWHRDVVAIKRIEEVKRREIEEKLKKFLKEFLTKDFFEICYIQKKVPTLPLDRIFIDRLKSAVNSFYIGNFRGLEGETSEGCGFPAAIEQLVCGAEMDF
;
A
#
# COMPACT_ATOMS: atom_id res chain seq x y z
N MET A 1 9.05 9.17 14.97
CA MET A 1 8.58 10.54 15.29
C MET A 1 8.74 11.50 14.12
N MET A 2 9.95 11.91 13.70
CA MET A 2 10.09 12.87 12.57
C MET A 2 9.58 12.32 11.22
N SER A 3 9.87 11.05 10.92
CA SER A 3 9.39 10.37 9.69
C SER A 3 7.87 10.26 9.61
N GLU A 4 7.25 9.95 10.75
CA GLU A 4 5.79 9.78 10.90
C GLU A 4 5.04 11.10 10.69
N ILE A 5 5.57 12.22 11.21
CA ILE A 5 5.01 13.56 10.97
C ILE A 5 4.99 13.87 9.47
N ILE A 6 6.04 13.49 8.74
CA ILE A 6 6.13 13.76 7.30
C ILE A 6 5.13 12.89 6.51
N GLU A 7 4.95 11.64 6.92
CA GLU A 7 3.92 10.75 6.34
C GLU A 7 2.52 11.33 6.54
N LEU A 8 2.16 11.72 7.76
CA LEU A 8 0.87 12.36 8.08
C LEU A 8 0.66 13.68 7.30
N GLN A 9 1.71 14.48 7.14
CA GLN A 9 1.64 15.70 6.31
C GLN A 9 1.36 15.39 4.84
N PHE A 10 1.95 14.31 4.31
CA PHE A 10 1.67 13.86 2.95
C PHE A 10 0.26 13.31 2.82
N GLN A 11 -0.22 12.52 3.78
CA GLN A 11 -1.62 12.06 3.84
C GLN A 11 -2.59 13.25 3.78
N GLY A 12 -2.35 14.29 4.58
CA GLY A 12 -3.15 15.53 4.56
C GLY A 12 -3.14 16.27 3.22
N ARG A 13 -2.01 16.25 2.50
CA ARG A 13 -1.93 16.81 1.14
C ARG A 13 -2.77 16.01 0.16
N VAL A 14 -2.65 14.68 0.18
CA VAL A 14 -3.43 13.80 -0.69
C VAL A 14 -4.93 13.95 -0.41
N LEU A 15 -5.33 14.02 0.86
CA LEU A 15 -6.71 14.30 1.27
C LEU A 15 -7.23 15.59 0.62
N HIS A 16 -6.46 16.66 0.72
CA HIS A 16 -6.84 17.96 0.17
C HIS A 16 -7.00 17.90 -1.35
N TRP A 17 -6.04 17.30 -2.07
CA TRP A 17 -6.12 17.16 -3.53
C TRP A 17 -7.31 16.30 -3.96
N LEU A 18 -7.59 15.18 -3.26
CA LEU A 18 -8.76 14.37 -3.52
C LEU A 18 -10.05 15.16 -3.33
N LYS A 19 -10.17 15.94 -2.24
CA LYS A 19 -11.35 16.79 -1.98
C LYS A 19 -11.56 17.86 -3.05
N GLU A 20 -10.48 18.53 -3.48
CA GLU A 20 -10.52 19.51 -4.57
C GLU A 20 -11.03 18.87 -5.86
N ILE A 21 -10.42 17.75 -6.27
CA ILE A 21 -10.81 17.02 -7.48
C ILE A 21 -12.27 16.55 -7.41
N ILE A 22 -12.69 15.97 -6.29
CA ILE A 22 -14.07 15.50 -6.08
C ILE A 22 -15.06 16.66 -6.24
N ALA A 23 -14.75 17.83 -5.70
CA ALA A 23 -15.61 19.00 -5.78
C ALA A 23 -15.64 19.59 -7.20
N GLU A 24 -14.48 19.77 -7.84
CA GLU A 24 -14.35 20.32 -9.19
C GLU A 24 -15.06 19.45 -10.24
N GLU A 25 -14.84 18.14 -10.17
CA GLU A 25 -15.37 17.16 -11.11
C GLU A 25 -16.79 16.67 -10.72
N LYS A 26 -17.35 17.20 -9.62
CA LYS A 26 -18.68 16.88 -9.09
C LYS A 26 -18.90 15.38 -8.91
N LEU A 27 -17.87 14.69 -8.40
CA LEU A 27 -17.91 13.25 -8.18
C LEU A 27 -18.78 12.91 -6.95
N PRO A 28 -19.43 11.73 -6.94
CA PRO A 28 -20.30 11.32 -5.84
C PRO A 28 -19.53 10.98 -4.56
N PHE A 29 -18.21 10.83 -4.65
CA PHE A 29 -17.37 10.37 -3.55
C PHE A 29 -17.22 11.38 -2.40
N GLU A 30 -16.87 10.89 -1.21
CA GLU A 30 -16.27 11.67 -0.12
C GLU A 30 -14.97 11.03 0.33
N VAL A 31 -14.13 11.78 1.03
CA VAL A 31 -12.86 11.25 1.55
C VAL A 31 -12.57 11.75 2.96
N ASP A 32 -12.18 10.83 3.82
CA ASP A 32 -11.66 11.10 5.16
C ASP A 32 -10.24 10.54 5.30
N GLN A 33 -9.49 11.12 6.25
CA GLN A 33 -8.20 10.60 6.67
C GLN A 33 -8.27 10.09 8.10
N GLU A 34 -7.36 9.18 8.44
CA GLU A 34 -7.15 8.73 9.81
C GLU A 34 -8.40 8.15 10.50
N LEU A 35 -9.23 7.43 9.74
CA LEU A 35 -10.46 6.85 10.27
C LEU A 35 -10.12 5.74 11.29
N PRO A 36 -10.58 5.83 12.56
CA PRO A 36 -10.33 4.80 13.55
C PRO A 36 -11.15 3.54 13.26
N ILE A 37 -10.50 2.40 13.36
CA ILE A 37 -11.06 1.07 13.12
C ILE A 37 -10.88 0.25 14.39
N LYS A 38 -11.98 -0.11 15.05
CA LYS A 38 -11.94 -0.92 16.28
C LYS A 38 -12.08 -2.40 15.93
N THR A 39 -10.96 -3.11 15.87
CA THR A 39 -10.97 -4.58 15.76
C THR A 39 -10.97 -5.23 17.15
N ASP A 40 -11.21 -6.54 17.22
CA ASP A 40 -11.18 -7.30 18.49
C ASP A 40 -9.80 -7.20 19.16
N GLY A 41 -9.63 -6.22 20.06
CA GLY A 41 -8.42 -5.98 20.85
C GLY A 41 -7.42 -4.97 20.31
N GLU A 42 -7.59 -4.44 19.08
CA GLU A 42 -6.66 -3.47 18.47
C GLU A 42 -7.41 -2.26 17.89
N LEU A 43 -6.83 -1.06 18.07
CA LEU A 43 -7.28 0.15 17.39
C LEU A 43 -6.40 0.37 16.16
N LEU A 44 -6.92 0.04 14.99
CA LEU A 44 -6.30 0.35 13.71
C LEU A 44 -6.75 1.73 13.22
N ARG A 45 -6.02 2.27 12.25
CA ARG A 45 -6.33 3.55 11.59
C ARG A 45 -6.16 3.38 10.08
N ALA A 46 -7.18 3.71 9.29
CA ALA A 46 -7.03 3.80 7.85
C ALA A 46 -6.46 5.17 7.47
N ASP A 47 -5.43 5.18 6.63
CA ASP A 47 -4.78 6.43 6.22
C ASP A 47 -5.75 7.33 5.45
N LEU A 48 -6.40 6.78 4.42
CA LEU A 48 -7.48 7.42 3.68
C LEU A 48 -8.62 6.45 3.38
N VAL A 49 -9.85 6.95 3.46
CA VAL A 49 -11.06 6.20 3.12
C VAL A 49 -11.87 7.01 2.11
N ILE A 50 -12.11 6.43 0.95
CA ILE A 50 -13.01 6.96 -0.07
C ILE A 50 -14.38 6.32 0.13
N TRP A 51 -15.41 7.15 0.28
CA TRP A 51 -16.81 6.78 0.39
C TRP A 51 -17.50 6.88 -0.97
N GLU A 52 -18.48 6.00 -1.24
CA GLU A 52 -19.26 6.01 -2.49
C GLU A 52 -20.23 7.20 -2.59
N ASP A 53 -20.53 7.85 -1.46
CA ASP A 53 -21.55 8.87 -1.36
C ASP A 53 -21.22 9.95 -0.31
N LYS A 54 -21.89 11.10 -0.44
CA LYS A 54 -21.70 12.27 0.42
C LYS A 54 -22.07 12.07 1.90
N ASN A 55 -22.97 11.11 2.18
CA ASN A 55 -23.40 10.78 3.53
C ASN A 55 -22.51 9.71 4.18
N ARG A 56 -21.47 9.23 3.48
CA ARG A 56 -20.51 8.24 3.98
C ARG A 56 -21.19 6.93 4.39
N THR A 57 -22.17 6.47 3.61
CA THR A 57 -22.93 5.26 3.94
C THR A 57 -22.21 3.98 3.55
N LYS A 58 -21.41 4.03 2.47
CA LYS A 58 -20.69 2.88 1.95
C LYS A 58 -19.27 3.23 1.57
N THR A 59 -18.33 2.39 2.01
CA THR A 59 -16.91 2.53 1.65
C THR A 59 -16.69 2.07 0.21
N ALA A 60 -16.02 2.89 -0.60
CA ALA A 60 -15.64 2.56 -1.97
C ALA A 60 -14.23 1.95 -2.02
N CYS A 61 -13.27 2.59 -1.33
CA CYS A 61 -11.89 2.16 -1.29
C CYS A 61 -11.20 2.62 -0.01
N VAL A 62 -10.33 1.78 0.54
CA VAL A 62 -9.37 2.16 1.58
C VAL A 62 -8.00 2.32 0.94
N ILE A 63 -7.29 3.42 1.18
CA ILE A 63 -5.94 3.64 0.65
C ILE A 63 -4.97 3.65 1.82
N GLU A 64 -3.98 2.77 1.77
CA GLU A 64 -2.84 2.73 2.69
C GLU A 64 -1.64 3.41 2.03
N LEU A 65 -1.15 4.47 2.67
CA LEU A 65 -0.05 5.29 2.19
C LEU A 65 1.25 4.89 2.89
N LYS A 66 2.34 4.86 2.13
CA LYS A 66 3.70 4.68 2.66
C LYS A 66 4.69 5.62 1.98
N ARG A 67 5.86 5.73 2.59
CA ARG A 67 6.97 6.51 2.06
C ARG A 67 7.61 5.84 0.84
N PRO A 68 8.33 6.59 -0.02
CA PRO A 68 8.95 6.07 -1.25
C PRO A 68 9.92 4.91 -1.05
N GLU A 69 10.57 4.82 0.12
CA GLU A 69 11.48 3.73 0.44
C GLU A 69 10.79 2.37 0.70
N TYR A 70 9.47 2.35 0.90
CA TYR A 70 8.75 1.09 1.09
C TYR A 70 8.56 0.36 -0.23
N ASN A 71 8.78 -0.96 -0.21
CA ASN A 71 8.42 -1.82 -1.32
C ASN A 71 6.90 -1.93 -1.38
N GLY A 72 6.27 -1.41 -2.45
CA GLY A 72 4.81 -1.43 -2.65
C GLY A 72 4.19 -2.83 -2.73
N TYR A 73 5.03 -3.88 -2.74
CA TYR A 73 4.66 -5.29 -2.79
C TYR A 73 4.96 -6.03 -1.49
N SER A 74 5.20 -5.33 -0.37
CA SER A 74 5.33 -6.05 0.89
C SER A 74 4.00 -6.70 1.25
N LEU A 75 4.06 -8.00 1.58
CA LEU A 75 2.90 -8.74 2.07
C LEU A 75 2.26 -8.03 3.25
N GLU A 76 3.07 -7.54 4.17
CA GLU A 76 2.63 -6.83 5.37
C GLU A 76 1.77 -5.61 5.04
N LEU A 77 2.17 -4.79 4.05
CA LEU A 77 1.41 -3.63 3.62
C LEU A 77 0.07 -4.04 3.00
N THR A 78 0.11 -5.06 2.14
CA THR A 78 -1.07 -5.55 1.42
C THR A 78 -2.06 -6.21 2.38
N ASP A 79 -1.58 -7.03 3.32
CA ASP A 79 -2.41 -7.68 4.35
C ASP A 79 -3.02 -6.67 5.31
N THR A 80 -2.26 -5.65 5.73
CA THR A 80 -2.77 -4.60 6.62
C THR A 80 -3.86 -3.79 5.92
N ALA A 81 -3.64 -3.36 4.67
CA ALA A 81 -4.63 -2.64 3.89
C ALA A 81 -5.88 -3.51 3.64
N MET A 82 -5.70 -4.79 3.32
CA MET A 82 -6.80 -5.75 3.14
C MET A 82 -7.61 -5.93 4.43
N ARG A 83 -6.97 -6.09 5.60
CA ARG A 83 -7.66 -6.24 6.90
C ARG A 83 -8.52 -5.01 7.20
N LYS A 84 -7.98 -3.80 6.99
CA LYS A 84 -8.72 -2.54 7.18
C LYS A 84 -9.92 -2.45 6.23
N ALA A 85 -9.72 -2.79 4.96
CA ALA A 85 -10.78 -2.78 3.95
C ALA A 85 -11.90 -3.79 4.23
N ASN A 86 -11.54 -5.02 4.63
CA ASN A 86 -12.51 -6.04 5.06
C ASN A 86 -13.35 -5.55 6.23
N PHE A 87 -12.71 -4.96 7.25
CA PHE A 87 -13.43 -4.43 8.41
C PHE A 87 -14.40 -3.31 8.02
N LEU A 88 -14.00 -2.43 7.11
CA LEU A 88 -14.83 -1.32 6.61
C LEU A 88 -15.83 -1.73 5.52
N GLY A 89 -15.93 -3.02 5.19
CA GLY A 89 -16.80 -3.52 4.12
C GLY A 89 -16.49 -2.95 2.75
N SER A 90 -15.24 -2.52 2.52
CA SER A 90 -14.81 -1.87 1.28
C SER A 90 -14.57 -2.91 0.18
N PRO A 91 -15.16 -2.76 -1.02
CA PRO A 91 -14.94 -3.70 -2.13
C PRO A 91 -13.52 -3.62 -2.69
N PHE A 92 -12.84 -2.48 -2.51
CA PHE A 92 -11.47 -2.29 -2.96
C PHE A 92 -10.56 -1.76 -1.84
N PHE A 93 -9.27 -1.98 -2.02
CA PHE A 93 -8.24 -1.26 -1.27
C PHE A 93 -7.06 -0.95 -2.17
N ALA A 94 -6.29 0.07 -1.80
CA ALA A 94 -5.08 0.44 -2.52
C ALA A 94 -3.88 0.54 -1.58
N THR A 95 -2.72 0.19 -2.10
CA THR A 95 -1.42 0.40 -1.48
C THR A 95 -0.65 1.41 -2.33
N TRP A 96 -0.08 2.45 -1.71
CA TRP A 96 0.63 3.49 -2.45
C TRP A 96 1.86 4.00 -1.70
N ASN A 97 3.05 3.76 -2.26
CA ASN A 97 4.32 4.27 -1.75
C ASN A 97 4.76 5.59 -2.44
N ILE A 98 3.81 6.40 -2.91
CA ILE A 98 4.01 7.59 -3.76
C ILE A 98 4.45 7.24 -5.20
N ASN A 99 5.41 6.34 -5.37
CA ASN A 99 5.94 5.97 -6.68
C ASN A 99 5.03 4.99 -7.44
N GLU A 100 4.48 3.98 -6.76
CA GLU A 100 3.68 2.90 -7.32
C GLU A 100 2.33 2.82 -6.59
N PHE A 101 1.23 2.93 -7.34
CA PHE A 101 -0.12 2.78 -6.83
C PHE A 101 -0.70 1.46 -7.32
N VAL A 102 -1.19 0.64 -6.40
CA VAL A 102 -1.84 -0.64 -6.72
C VAL A 102 -3.21 -0.69 -6.07
N LEU A 103 -4.26 -0.82 -6.89
CA LEU A 103 -5.65 -1.05 -6.46
C LEU A 103 -5.96 -2.54 -6.54
N TRP A 104 -6.55 -3.09 -5.49
CA TRP A 104 -6.86 -4.50 -5.31
C TRP A 104 -8.37 -4.70 -5.09
N GLU A 105 -8.90 -5.83 -5.58
CA GLU A 105 -10.18 -6.36 -5.11
C GLU A 105 -10.02 -6.89 -3.67
N THR A 106 -10.83 -6.39 -2.73
CA THR A 106 -10.73 -6.76 -1.30
C THR A 106 -11.11 -8.21 -1.04
N PHE A 107 -12.10 -8.73 -1.77
CA PHE A 107 -12.58 -10.10 -1.64
C PHE A 107 -12.89 -10.68 -3.01
N GLU A 108 -12.30 -11.84 -3.27
CA GLU A 108 -12.66 -12.72 -4.39
C GLU A 108 -12.68 -14.15 -3.81
N GLU A 109 -13.87 -14.77 -3.82
CA GLU A 109 -14.08 -16.07 -3.18
C GLU A 109 -13.13 -17.12 -3.76
N GLY A 110 -12.50 -17.92 -2.89
CA GLY A 110 -11.56 -18.97 -3.29
C GLY A 110 -10.23 -18.48 -3.89
N THR A 111 -9.98 -17.16 -3.93
CA THR A 111 -8.77 -16.59 -4.56
C THR A 111 -7.83 -15.98 -3.52
N PRO A 112 -6.60 -16.53 -3.37
CA PRO A 112 -5.56 -15.96 -2.51
C PRO A 112 -5.25 -14.51 -2.89
N LEU A 113 -4.86 -13.68 -1.93
CA LEU A 113 -4.66 -12.25 -2.14
C LEU A 113 -3.74 -11.91 -3.32
N LEU A 114 -2.60 -12.61 -3.44
CA LEU A 114 -1.63 -12.40 -4.53
C LEU A 114 -2.15 -12.80 -5.92
N ASP A 115 -3.21 -13.59 -5.98
CA ASP A 115 -3.83 -14.07 -7.22
C ASP A 115 -5.04 -13.22 -7.64
N ARG A 116 -5.45 -12.27 -6.78
CA ARG A 116 -6.57 -11.36 -7.08
C ARG A 116 -6.21 -10.35 -8.16
N ARG A 117 -7.26 -9.88 -8.83
CA ARG A 117 -7.15 -8.79 -9.82
C ARG A 117 -6.68 -7.50 -9.17
N ARG A 118 -5.79 -6.81 -9.88
CA ARG A 118 -5.22 -5.56 -9.41
C ARG A 118 -4.83 -4.63 -10.55
N TRP A 119 -5.11 -3.35 -10.37
CA TRP A 119 -4.74 -2.28 -11.29
C TRP A 119 -3.50 -1.59 -10.74
N HIS A 120 -2.45 -1.48 -11.55
CA HIS A 120 -1.17 -0.89 -11.15
C HIS A 120 -0.80 0.28 -12.06
N ARG A 121 -0.31 1.36 -11.45
CA ARG A 121 0.36 2.49 -12.10
C ARG A 121 1.64 2.87 -11.40
N ASP A 122 2.65 3.14 -12.22
CA ASP A 122 3.81 3.94 -11.82
C ASP A 122 3.42 5.42 -11.95
N VAL A 123 3.53 6.16 -10.85
CA VAL A 123 3.03 7.53 -10.70
C VAL A 123 4.17 8.53 -10.84
N VAL A 124 5.21 8.36 -10.02
CA VAL A 124 6.42 9.18 -9.99
C VAL A 124 7.63 8.31 -9.62
N ALA A 125 8.83 8.91 -9.65
CA ALA A 125 10.07 8.25 -9.25
C ALA A 125 10.88 9.20 -8.35
N ILE A 126 10.56 9.19 -7.05
CA ILE A 126 11.25 9.97 -6.02
C ILE A 126 11.90 9.03 -5.00
N LYS A 127 12.99 9.48 -4.38
CA LYS A 127 13.70 8.71 -3.34
C LYS A 127 13.32 9.16 -1.94
N ARG A 128 12.92 10.42 -1.78
CA ARG A 128 12.52 10.99 -0.50
C ARG A 128 11.19 11.70 -0.61
N ILE A 129 10.38 11.58 0.42
CA ILE A 129 9.03 12.15 0.49
C ILE A 129 9.02 13.68 0.37
N GLU A 130 10.09 14.39 0.76
CA GLU A 130 10.16 15.86 0.64
C GLU A 130 10.15 16.31 -0.82
N GLU A 131 10.55 15.45 -1.76
CA GLU A 131 10.54 15.74 -3.19
C GLU A 131 9.13 15.98 -3.73
N VAL A 132 8.09 15.52 -3.02
CA VAL A 132 6.67 15.81 -3.33
C VAL A 132 6.41 17.33 -3.39
N LYS A 133 7.17 18.14 -2.65
CA LYS A 133 7.01 19.61 -2.64
C LYS A 133 7.50 20.28 -3.93
N ARG A 134 8.23 19.56 -4.80
CA ARG A 134 8.65 20.06 -6.11
C ARG A 134 7.42 20.17 -7.00
N ARG A 135 7.23 21.33 -7.63
CA ARG A 135 6.01 21.66 -8.40
C ARG A 135 5.69 20.59 -9.44
N GLU A 136 6.70 20.15 -10.19
CA GLU A 136 6.54 19.13 -11.22
C GLU A 136 6.14 17.75 -10.70
N ILE A 137 6.49 17.42 -9.45
CA ILE A 137 6.08 16.16 -8.80
C ILE A 137 4.66 16.30 -8.28
N GLU A 138 4.35 17.41 -7.60
CA GLU A 138 3.00 17.72 -7.14
C GLU A 138 1.98 17.72 -8.28
N GLU A 139 2.30 18.35 -9.42
CA GLU A 139 1.45 18.37 -10.62
C GLU A 139 1.20 16.96 -11.17
N LYS A 140 2.23 16.10 -11.21
CA LYS A 140 2.08 14.69 -11.63
C LYS A 140 1.17 13.90 -10.69
N LEU A 141 1.34 14.07 -9.39
CA LEU A 141 0.51 13.40 -8.38
C LEU A 141 -0.95 13.84 -8.47
N LYS A 142 -1.21 15.15 -8.58
CA LYS A 142 -2.57 15.69 -8.77
C LYS A 142 -3.20 15.18 -10.06
N LYS A 143 -2.46 15.19 -11.17
CA LYS A 143 -2.93 14.65 -12.46
C LYS A 143 -3.28 13.17 -12.34
N PHE A 144 -2.43 12.37 -11.71
CA PHE A 144 -2.68 10.96 -11.47
C PHE A 144 -3.96 10.74 -10.65
N LEU A 145 -4.12 11.44 -9.52
CA LEU A 145 -5.31 11.31 -8.66
C LEU A 145 -6.59 11.71 -9.41
N LYS A 146 -6.50 12.74 -10.26
CA LYS A 146 -7.62 13.18 -11.09
C LYS A 146 -8.00 12.12 -12.12
N GLU A 147 -7.04 11.58 -12.85
CA GLU A 147 -7.28 10.49 -13.82
C GLU A 147 -7.82 9.24 -13.13
N PHE A 148 -7.24 8.86 -12.00
CA PHE A 148 -7.72 7.74 -11.18
C PHE A 148 -9.17 7.93 -10.76
N LEU A 149 -9.54 9.05 -10.14
CA LEU A 149 -10.90 9.29 -9.64
C LEU A 149 -11.94 9.44 -10.76
N THR A 150 -11.60 10.10 -11.87
CA THR A 150 -12.57 10.45 -12.92
C THR A 150 -12.74 9.36 -13.98
N LYS A 151 -11.75 8.49 -14.15
CA LYS A 151 -11.77 7.44 -15.16
C LYS A 151 -11.65 6.06 -14.54
N ASP A 152 -10.46 5.70 -14.06
CA ASP A 152 -10.16 4.32 -13.70
C ASP A 152 -11.07 3.83 -12.56
N PHE A 153 -11.09 4.55 -11.43
CA PHE A 153 -11.87 4.17 -10.26
C PHE A 153 -13.38 4.36 -10.47
N PHE A 154 -13.79 5.44 -11.15
CA PHE A 154 -15.19 5.66 -11.48
C PHE A 154 -15.76 4.54 -12.37
N GLU A 155 -15.03 4.14 -13.42
CA GLU A 155 -15.43 3.03 -14.29
C GLU A 155 -15.49 1.70 -13.54
N ILE A 156 -14.54 1.46 -12.62
CA ILE A 156 -14.54 0.25 -11.78
C ILE A 156 -15.77 0.22 -10.87
N CYS A 157 -16.06 1.32 -10.15
CA CYS A 157 -17.18 1.39 -9.20
C CYS A 157 -18.56 1.40 -9.88
N TYR A 158 -18.74 2.19 -10.93
CA TYR A 158 -20.07 2.48 -11.48
C TYR A 158 -20.38 1.78 -12.81
N ILE A 159 -19.34 1.46 -13.59
CA ILE A 159 -19.51 0.77 -14.88
C ILE A 159 -19.17 -0.73 -14.75
N GLN A 160 -18.79 -1.17 -13.53
CA GLN A 160 -18.40 -2.55 -13.21
C GLN A 160 -17.31 -3.08 -14.15
N LYS A 161 -16.43 -2.19 -14.60
CA LYS A 161 -15.26 -2.57 -15.38
C LYS A 161 -14.38 -3.46 -14.50
N LYS A 162 -14.08 -4.66 -14.98
CA LYS A 162 -13.22 -5.58 -14.24
C LYS A 162 -11.84 -4.96 -14.08
N VAL A 163 -11.32 -5.04 -12.85
CA VAL A 163 -9.91 -4.75 -12.58
C VAL A 163 -9.06 -5.70 -13.44
N PRO A 164 -8.02 -5.22 -14.14
CA PRO A 164 -7.18 -6.09 -14.97
C PRO A 164 -6.43 -7.12 -14.12
N THR A 165 -6.06 -8.23 -14.74
CA THR A 165 -5.05 -9.13 -14.20
C THR A 165 -3.66 -8.58 -14.54
N LEU A 166 -2.73 -8.65 -13.59
CA LEU A 166 -1.34 -8.29 -13.87
C LEU A 166 -0.69 -9.31 -14.81
N PRO A 167 0.31 -8.87 -15.60
CA PRO A 167 1.20 -9.78 -16.30
C PRO A 167 1.83 -10.85 -15.38
N LEU A 168 2.00 -12.05 -15.91
CA LEU A 168 2.46 -13.25 -15.20
C LEU A 168 3.84 -13.07 -14.54
N ASP A 169 4.74 -12.36 -15.19
CA ASP A 169 6.07 -12.01 -14.69
C ASP A 169 5.98 -11.19 -13.40
N ARG A 170 5.07 -10.21 -13.33
CA ARG A 170 4.86 -9.43 -12.11
C ARG A 170 4.29 -10.28 -10.99
N ILE A 171 3.32 -11.16 -11.30
CA ILE A 171 2.78 -12.12 -10.33
C ILE A 171 3.90 -13.03 -9.79
N PHE A 172 4.79 -13.50 -10.65
CA PHE A 172 5.92 -14.33 -10.25
C PHE A 172 6.89 -13.59 -9.32
N ILE A 173 7.25 -12.35 -9.66
CA ILE A 173 8.10 -11.49 -8.81
C ILE A 173 7.45 -11.26 -7.45
N ASP A 174 6.13 -11.00 -7.43
CA ASP A 174 5.39 -10.76 -6.18
C ASP A 174 5.35 -12.02 -5.31
N ARG A 175 5.14 -13.19 -5.92
CA ARG A 175 5.21 -14.49 -5.23
C ARG A 175 6.60 -14.78 -4.68
N LEU A 176 7.66 -14.48 -5.43
CA LEU A 176 9.04 -14.61 -4.95
C LEU A 176 9.31 -13.69 -3.76
N LYS A 177 8.97 -12.40 -3.88
CA LYS A 177 9.10 -11.43 -2.78
C LYS A 177 8.34 -11.89 -1.54
N SER A 178 7.11 -12.37 -1.73
CA SER A 178 6.27 -12.94 -0.68
C SER A 178 6.95 -14.12 0.01
N ALA A 179 7.37 -15.14 -0.74
CA ALA A 179 8.01 -16.34 -0.20
C ALA A 179 9.29 -16.01 0.57
N VAL A 180 10.12 -15.11 0.02
CA VAL A 180 11.33 -14.62 0.66
C VAL A 180 11.00 -13.91 1.98
N ASN A 181 10.03 -12.99 1.99
CA ASN A 181 9.60 -12.30 3.21
C ASN A 181 9.07 -13.26 4.28
N SER A 182 8.25 -14.25 3.90
CA SER A 182 7.76 -15.28 4.84
C SER A 182 8.89 -16.09 5.46
N PHE A 183 9.94 -16.40 4.69
CA PHE A 183 11.13 -17.09 5.18
C PHE A 183 11.94 -16.24 6.17
N TYR A 184 12.14 -14.94 5.86
CA TYR A 184 12.85 -14.03 6.76
C TYR A 184 12.10 -13.77 8.07
N ILE A 185 10.77 -13.58 8.02
CA ILE A 185 9.96 -13.36 9.23
C ILE A 185 9.89 -14.64 10.09
N GLY A 186 9.78 -15.82 9.45
CA GLY A 186 9.75 -17.11 10.15
C GLY A 186 11.04 -17.43 10.89
N ASN A 187 12.20 -17.16 10.28
CA ASN A 187 13.50 -17.45 10.90
C ASN A 187 13.86 -16.48 12.03
N PHE A 188 13.47 -15.21 11.96
CA PHE A 188 13.74 -14.26 13.06
C PHE A 188 12.87 -14.52 14.30
N ARG A 189 11.60 -14.91 14.13
CA ARG A 189 10.74 -15.30 15.27
C ARG A 189 11.19 -16.60 15.95
N GLY A 190 11.85 -17.50 15.21
CA GLY A 190 12.48 -18.69 15.80
C GLY A 190 13.74 -18.38 16.61
N LEU A 191 14.45 -17.30 16.28
CA LEU A 191 15.68 -16.89 16.96
C LEU A 191 15.44 -16.06 18.23
N GLU A 192 14.32 -15.34 18.34
CA GLU A 192 13.97 -14.60 19.57
C GLU A 192 13.40 -15.52 20.68
N GLY A 193 13.00 -16.75 20.35
CA GLY A 193 12.58 -17.77 21.31
C GLY A 193 13.74 -18.53 21.99
N GLU A 194 14.97 -18.37 21.49
CA GLU A 194 16.17 -19.06 21.96
C GLU A 194 17.28 -18.08 22.35
N THR A 195 16.98 -17.03 23.08
CA THR A 195 18.03 -16.22 23.73
C THR A 195 17.69 -15.94 25.19
N SER A 196 17.62 -17.01 25.99
CA SER A 196 17.87 -16.94 27.42
C SER A 196 18.82 -18.08 27.81
N GLU A 197 20.08 -17.97 27.40
CA GLU A 197 21.27 -18.36 28.19
C GLU A 197 22.55 -18.24 27.33
N GLY A 198 23.51 -17.44 27.80
CA GLY A 198 24.94 -17.67 27.55
C GLY A 198 25.57 -17.20 26.23
N CYS A 199 26.19 -16.01 26.31
CA CYS A 199 27.50 -15.65 25.72
C CYS A 199 27.93 -16.26 24.37
N GLY A 200 27.94 -15.43 23.32
CA GLY A 200 28.76 -15.64 22.11
C GLY A 200 28.03 -15.36 20.79
N PHE A 201 28.45 -14.32 20.07
CA PHE A 201 28.08 -14.15 18.66
C PHE A 201 28.58 -15.38 17.85
N PRO A 202 27.73 -16.09 17.08
CA PRO A 202 28.20 -17.18 16.24
C PRO A 202 29.01 -16.67 15.04
N ALA A 203 30.23 -17.17 14.88
CA ALA A 203 31.18 -16.87 13.80
C ALA A 203 30.73 -17.28 12.38
N ALA A 204 29.45 -17.59 12.16
CA ALA A 204 28.92 -18.07 10.89
C ALA A 204 28.55 -16.95 9.91
N ILE A 205 28.40 -15.70 10.37
CA ILE A 205 28.02 -14.57 9.50
C ILE A 205 29.25 -13.94 8.81
N GLU A 206 30.45 -14.03 9.39
CA GLU A 206 31.69 -13.52 8.78
C GLU A 206 32.11 -14.28 7.51
N GLN A 207 31.70 -15.54 7.35
CA GLN A 207 32.08 -16.34 6.18
C GLN A 207 31.25 -16.07 4.91
N LEU A 208 30.07 -15.44 5.01
CA LEU A 208 29.26 -15.11 3.82
C LEU A 208 29.61 -13.76 3.20
N VAL A 209 30.23 -12.84 3.96
CA VAL A 209 30.55 -11.49 3.47
C VAL A 209 31.98 -11.40 2.93
N CYS A 210 32.90 -12.26 3.37
CA CYS A 210 34.31 -12.23 2.95
C CYS A 210 34.67 -13.22 1.82
N GLY A 211 33.72 -13.96 1.25
CA GLY A 211 33.97 -15.02 0.26
C GLY A 211 33.78 -14.66 -1.22
N ALA A 212 33.49 -13.39 -1.55
CA ALA A 212 33.25 -12.95 -2.91
C ALA A 212 34.38 -12.02 -3.43
N GLU A 213 35.62 -12.51 -3.36
CA GLU A 213 36.71 -12.02 -4.21
C GLU A 213 37.39 -13.21 -4.92
N MET A 214 37.58 -13.01 -6.24
CA MET A 214 38.43 -13.73 -7.20
C MET A 214 37.83 -14.81 -8.12
N ASP A 215 37.78 -14.40 -9.40
CA ASP A 215 38.27 -15.08 -10.61
C ASP A 215 37.54 -16.35 -11.13
N PHE A 216 36.64 -16.18 -12.11
CA PHE A 216 36.90 -16.30 -13.57
C PHE A 216 35.63 -15.98 -14.37
#